data_AF-A0A7Y3DRX4-F1
#
_entry.id   AF-A0A7Y3DRX4-F1
#
_cell.length_a   1.000
_cell.length_b   1.000
_cell.length_c   1.000
_cell.angle_alpha   90.00
_cell.angle_beta   90.00
_cell.angle_gamma   90.00
#
_symmetry.space_group_name_H-M   'P 1'
#
loop_
_entity.id
_entity.type
_entity.pdbx_description
1 polymer ?
#
loop_
_entity_poly.entity_id
_entity_poly.type
_entity_poly.pdbx_seq_one_letter_code
_entity_poly.pdbx_strand_id
1 'polypeptide(L)'
;MKIKLFGIAVIPFFLLLSNIVSAEQNEVYIIKVADAISPGTSEFIKSGIKKAEENEAACIIIELDTPGGLAESMRIIVQSILASNVPVVVFVSPGGARAASAGVMITMAADVAAMAPGTNIGAAHPVGAGGKDIDGKMSEKVINDMVAQAKSVAEKRGRNAKWVEDAIRESVSVTETEALKENIIDLVAQDIDDLIKQLNGRELKDKGVLNLENVKKVILEETLRNKILKTISNPNIA
;
A
#
# COMPACT_ATOMS: atom_id res chain seq x y z
N MET A 1 -66.46 7.46 -59.92
CA MET A 1 -66.24 7.13 -58.50
C MET A 1 -64.75 7.30 -58.22
N LYS A 2 -64.33 8.39 -57.55
CA LYS A 2 -62.91 8.70 -57.30
C LYS A 2 -62.55 8.29 -55.87
N ILE A 3 -61.65 7.33 -55.70
CA ILE A 3 -61.10 6.90 -54.40
C ILE A 3 -59.87 7.77 -54.12
N LYS A 4 -59.88 8.53 -53.01
CA LYS A 4 -58.72 9.28 -52.52
C LYS A 4 -57.91 8.35 -51.60
N LEU A 5 -56.66 8.07 -51.94
CA LEU A 5 -55.69 7.39 -51.07
C LEU A 5 -55.09 8.44 -50.11
N PHE A 6 -55.28 8.24 -48.81
CA PHE A 6 -54.63 9.02 -47.75
C PHE A 6 -53.25 8.39 -47.49
N GLY A 7 -52.16 9.11 -47.78
CA GLY A 7 -50.80 8.69 -47.43
C GLY A 7 -50.55 8.90 -45.94
N ILE A 8 -50.30 7.82 -45.20
CA ILE A 8 -49.85 7.87 -43.81
C ILE A 8 -48.34 8.16 -43.83
N ALA A 9 -47.95 9.36 -43.40
CA ALA A 9 -46.55 9.71 -43.18
C ALA A 9 -46.06 9.03 -41.89
N VAL A 10 -45.22 8.00 -42.03
CA VAL A 10 -44.52 7.36 -40.91
C VAL A 10 -43.33 8.25 -40.56
N ILE A 11 -43.42 8.97 -39.45
CA ILE A 11 -42.30 9.72 -38.87
C ILE A 11 -41.36 8.71 -38.20
N PRO A 12 -40.08 8.62 -38.57
CA PRO A 12 -39.16 7.73 -37.88
C PRO A 12 -38.86 8.31 -36.50
N PHE A 13 -39.31 7.62 -35.46
CA PHE A 13 -38.99 7.89 -34.07
C PHE A 13 -37.51 7.56 -33.84
N PHE A 14 -36.64 8.55 -33.97
CA PHE A 14 -35.22 8.44 -33.68
C PHE A 14 -35.04 8.31 -32.16
N LEU A 15 -34.88 7.09 -31.66
CA LEU A 15 -34.48 6.81 -30.28
C LEU A 15 -33.07 7.39 -30.08
N LEU A 16 -32.99 8.58 -29.48
CA LEU A 16 -31.78 9.08 -28.85
C LEU A 16 -31.43 8.15 -27.68
N LEU A 17 -30.63 7.13 -27.96
CA LEU A 17 -29.90 6.40 -26.94
C LEU A 17 -28.89 7.38 -26.35
N SER A 18 -29.30 8.08 -25.31
CA SER A 18 -28.39 8.79 -24.42
C SER A 18 -27.41 7.76 -23.88
N ASN A 19 -26.20 7.74 -24.41
CA ASN A 19 -25.09 7.07 -23.75
C ASN A 19 -24.92 7.79 -22.41
N ILE A 20 -25.49 7.22 -21.35
CA ILE A 20 -25.10 7.57 -19.99
C ILE A 20 -23.66 7.07 -19.91
N VAL A 21 -22.71 7.96 -20.18
CA VAL A 21 -21.32 7.76 -19.81
C VAL A 21 -21.34 7.66 -18.30
N SER A 22 -21.35 6.43 -17.79
CA SER A 22 -21.03 6.19 -16.40
C SER A 22 -19.61 6.70 -16.25
N ALA A 23 -19.43 7.79 -15.50
CA ALA A 23 -18.09 8.26 -15.16
C ALA A 23 -17.39 7.08 -14.46
N GLU A 24 -16.40 6.50 -15.12
CA GLU A 24 -15.55 5.48 -14.50
C GLU A 24 -14.98 6.12 -13.24
N GLN A 25 -15.33 5.55 -12.10
CA GLN A 25 -15.15 6.19 -10.82
C GLN A 25 -13.67 6.06 -10.42
N ASN A 26 -12.84 6.97 -10.94
CA ASN A 26 -11.40 6.93 -10.78
C ASN A 26 -11.01 7.35 -9.35
N GLU A 27 -11.00 6.39 -8.44
CA GLU A 27 -10.76 6.63 -7.02
C GLU A 27 -9.38 6.14 -6.59
N VAL A 28 -8.72 6.93 -5.74
CA VAL A 28 -7.50 6.55 -5.03
C VAL A 28 -7.86 6.41 -3.56
N TYR A 29 -7.71 5.20 -3.04
CA TYR A 29 -7.99 4.91 -1.64
C TYR A 29 -6.75 5.23 -0.79
N ILE A 30 -6.95 5.82 0.38
CA ILE A 30 -5.87 6.21 1.27
C ILE A 30 -6.11 5.64 2.67
N ILE A 31 -5.13 4.90 3.17
CA ILE A 31 -5.07 4.42 4.55
C ILE A 31 -3.93 5.17 5.24
N LYS A 32 -4.21 5.79 6.38
CA LYS A 32 -3.18 6.40 7.22
C LYS A 32 -2.84 5.48 8.38
N VAL A 33 -1.56 5.15 8.54
CA VAL A 33 -1.04 4.32 9.63
C VAL A 33 0.09 5.09 10.29
N ALA A 34 -0.18 5.68 11.45
CA ALA A 34 0.80 6.36 12.29
C ALA A 34 0.89 5.69 13.66
N ASP A 35 1.30 4.42 13.69
CA ASP A 35 1.34 3.60 14.91
C ASP A 35 2.14 2.30 14.73
N ALA A 36 2.26 1.51 15.79
CA ALA A 36 2.77 0.14 15.74
C ALA A 36 1.89 -0.78 14.88
N ILE A 37 2.55 -1.76 14.26
CA ILE A 37 1.89 -2.83 13.49
C ILE A 37 1.30 -3.85 14.47
N SER A 38 -0.03 -3.82 14.57
CA SER A 38 -0.84 -4.64 15.48
C SER A 38 -1.89 -5.44 14.71
N PRO A 39 -2.64 -6.37 15.35
CA PRO A 39 -3.74 -7.08 14.71
C PRO A 39 -4.82 -6.14 14.17
N GLY A 40 -5.11 -5.05 14.90
CA GLY A 40 -6.05 -4.02 14.46
C GLY A 40 -5.56 -3.29 13.21
N THR A 41 -4.27 -2.93 13.17
CA THR A 41 -3.62 -2.29 12.01
C THR A 41 -3.64 -3.23 10.80
N SER A 42 -3.29 -4.51 10.98
CA SER A 42 -3.29 -5.48 9.88
C SER A 42 -4.68 -5.75 9.32
N GLU A 43 -5.71 -5.84 10.17
CA GLU A 43 -7.10 -6.00 9.71
C GLU A 43 -7.59 -4.74 8.98
N PHE A 44 -7.22 -3.55 9.46
CA PHE A 44 -7.56 -2.30 8.80
C PHE A 44 -6.95 -2.21 7.40
N ILE A 45 -5.65 -2.52 7.26
CA ILE A 45 -4.99 -2.52 5.95
C ILE A 45 -5.61 -3.56 5.02
N LYS A 46 -5.77 -4.81 5.50
CA LYS A 46 -6.34 -5.90 4.71
C LYS A 46 -7.76 -5.58 4.23
N SER A 47 -8.62 -5.07 5.11
CA SER A 47 -9.99 -4.70 4.75
C SER A 47 -10.04 -3.50 3.81
N GLY A 48 -9.12 -2.54 3.96
CA GLY A 48 -9.00 -1.41 3.05
C GLY A 48 -8.54 -1.80 1.65
N ILE A 49 -7.55 -2.71 1.53
CA ILE A 49 -7.15 -3.29 0.24
C ILE A 49 -8.35 -3.98 -0.42
N LYS A 50 -9.07 -4.84 0.32
CA LYS A 50 -10.27 -5.52 -0.20
C LYS A 50 -11.33 -4.51 -0.63
N LYS A 51 -11.50 -3.41 0.10
CA LYS A 51 -12.46 -2.36 -0.27
C LYS A 51 -12.04 -1.65 -1.55
N ALA A 52 -10.75 -1.34 -1.73
CA ALA A 52 -10.25 -0.77 -2.97
C ALA A 52 -10.47 -1.72 -4.17
N GLU A 53 -10.28 -3.03 -3.97
CA GLU A 53 -10.58 -4.05 -4.99
C GLU A 53 -12.07 -4.10 -5.35
N GLU A 54 -12.96 -4.13 -4.35
CA GLU A 54 -14.41 -4.16 -4.55
C GLU A 54 -14.95 -2.95 -5.31
N ASN A 55 -14.25 -1.83 -5.28
CA ASN A 55 -14.64 -0.57 -5.93
C ASN A 55 -13.77 -0.28 -7.16
N GLU A 56 -12.98 -1.26 -7.63
CA GLU A 56 -12.14 -1.15 -8.82
C GLU A 56 -11.26 0.12 -8.80
N ALA A 57 -10.73 0.45 -7.61
CA ALA A 57 -9.91 1.64 -7.41
C ALA A 57 -8.65 1.61 -8.28
N ALA A 58 -8.22 2.78 -8.74
CA ALA A 58 -7.00 2.90 -9.55
C ALA A 58 -5.75 2.48 -8.76
N CYS A 59 -5.70 2.82 -7.48
CA CYS A 59 -4.73 2.27 -6.53
C CYS A 59 -5.18 2.51 -5.08
N ILE A 60 -4.49 1.86 -4.15
CA ILE A 60 -4.55 2.17 -2.73
C ILE A 60 -3.18 2.64 -2.22
N ILE A 61 -3.16 3.77 -1.51
CA ILE A 61 -1.99 4.35 -0.87
C ILE A 61 -2.07 4.08 0.63
N ILE A 62 -1.05 3.42 1.17
CA ILE A 62 -0.82 3.26 2.60
C ILE A 62 0.21 4.33 3.01
N GLU A 63 -0.26 5.43 3.59
CA GLU A 63 0.59 6.44 4.22
C GLU A 63 1.07 5.90 5.57
N LEU A 64 2.38 5.68 5.71
CA LEU A 64 2.99 4.88 6.77
C LEU A 64 3.98 5.69 7.60
N ASP A 65 3.76 5.69 8.92
CA ASP A 65 4.70 6.03 9.96
C ASP A 65 4.62 4.96 11.06
N THR A 66 5.64 4.12 11.18
CA THR A 66 5.64 3.02 12.14
C THR A 66 7.01 2.75 12.76
N PRO A 67 7.07 2.54 14.09
CA PRO A 67 8.26 2.00 14.74
C PRO A 67 8.48 0.50 14.47
N GLY A 68 7.51 -0.18 13.88
CA GLY A 68 7.47 -1.64 13.78
C GLY A 68 6.28 -2.25 14.52
N GLY A 69 6.35 -3.55 14.77
CA GLY A 69 5.30 -4.24 15.52
C GLY A 69 5.37 -5.76 15.37
N LEU A 70 4.23 -6.42 15.51
CA LEU A 70 4.17 -7.88 15.56
C LEU A 70 4.49 -8.50 14.20
N ALA A 71 5.35 -9.53 14.22
CA ALA A 71 5.76 -10.25 13.01
C ALA A 71 4.56 -10.89 12.28
N GLU A 72 3.57 -11.41 13.00
CA GLU A 72 2.38 -12.01 12.39
C GLU A 72 1.52 -10.98 11.66
N SER A 73 1.25 -9.83 12.30
CA SER A 73 0.51 -8.72 11.68
C SER A 73 1.26 -8.18 10.45
N MET A 74 2.59 -8.08 10.52
CA MET A 74 3.43 -7.73 9.37
C MET A 74 3.25 -8.74 8.22
N ARG A 75 3.32 -10.04 8.50
CA ARG A 75 3.15 -11.09 7.48
C ARG A 75 1.78 -11.04 6.82
N ILE A 76 0.72 -10.83 7.59
CA ILE A 76 -0.65 -10.66 7.06
C ILE A 76 -0.71 -9.48 6.09
N ILE A 77 -0.10 -8.34 6.44
CA ILE A 77 -0.06 -7.16 5.57
C ILE A 77 0.72 -7.46 4.29
N VAL A 78 1.95 -8.00 4.40
CA VAL A 78 2.78 -8.35 3.25
C VAL A 78 2.05 -9.31 2.31
N GLN A 79 1.40 -10.34 2.84
CA GLN A 79 0.61 -11.28 2.04
C GLN A 79 -0.58 -10.60 1.36
N SER A 80 -1.28 -9.70 2.06
CA SER A 80 -2.41 -8.96 1.51
C SER A 80 -1.96 -8.04 0.36
N ILE A 81 -0.80 -7.39 0.49
CA ILE A 81 -0.20 -6.58 -0.57
C ILE A 81 0.16 -7.43 -1.79
N LEU A 82 0.87 -8.54 -1.57
CA LEU A 82 1.33 -9.42 -2.66
C LEU A 82 0.20 -10.13 -3.40
N ALA A 83 -0.95 -10.32 -2.74
CA ALA A 83 -2.14 -10.95 -3.31
C ALA A 83 -3.10 -9.93 -3.95
N SER A 84 -2.86 -8.63 -3.78
CA SER A 84 -3.85 -7.64 -4.20
C SER A 84 -4.02 -7.57 -5.71
N ASN A 85 -5.26 -7.38 -6.15
CA ASN A 85 -5.61 -7.13 -7.56
C ASN A 85 -5.43 -5.66 -7.96
N VAL A 86 -5.57 -4.73 -7.02
CA VAL A 86 -5.30 -3.30 -7.24
C VAL A 86 -3.84 -2.97 -6.89
N PRO A 87 -3.23 -1.98 -7.55
CA PRO A 87 -1.91 -1.49 -7.15
C PRO A 87 -1.88 -0.97 -5.72
N VAL A 88 -0.94 -1.47 -4.92
CA VAL A 88 -0.69 -1.00 -3.56
C VAL A 88 0.59 -0.16 -3.52
N VAL A 89 0.43 1.10 -3.14
CA VAL A 89 1.52 2.04 -2.91
C VAL A 89 1.75 2.18 -1.40
N VAL A 90 2.99 2.04 -0.95
CA VAL A 90 3.37 2.38 0.43
C VAL A 90 4.14 3.70 0.39
N PHE A 91 3.68 4.70 1.14
CA PHE A 91 4.30 6.02 1.20
C PHE A 91 4.71 6.35 2.63
N VAL A 92 6.02 6.34 2.90
CA VAL A 92 6.53 6.72 4.22
C VAL A 92 6.44 8.25 4.34
N SER A 93 5.50 8.72 5.15
CA SER A 93 5.07 10.13 5.19
C SER A 93 4.32 10.42 6.49
N PRO A 94 4.28 11.67 6.97
CA PRO A 94 4.91 12.88 6.40
C PRO A 94 6.41 12.97 6.68
N GLY A 95 7.05 14.08 6.30
CA GLY A 95 8.45 14.35 6.71
C GLY A 95 8.63 14.16 8.22
N GLY A 96 9.69 13.45 8.62
CA GLY A 96 9.93 13.00 10.00
C GLY A 96 9.36 11.62 10.34
N ALA A 97 8.49 11.05 9.50
CA ALA A 97 8.01 9.69 9.63
C ALA A 97 9.11 8.65 9.40
N ARG A 98 8.82 7.40 9.78
CA ARG A 98 9.72 6.28 9.55
C ARG A 98 8.99 4.99 9.15
N ALA A 99 9.69 4.13 8.43
CA ALA A 99 9.32 2.74 8.23
C ALA A 99 10.36 1.84 8.91
N ALA A 100 10.26 1.70 10.23
CA ALA A 100 11.17 0.86 11.00
C ALA A 100 10.63 -0.56 11.17
N SER A 101 11.53 -1.54 11.31
CA SER A 101 11.18 -2.92 11.62
C SER A 101 10.14 -3.53 10.67
N ALA A 102 8.95 -3.87 11.15
CA ALA A 102 7.86 -4.35 10.31
C ALA A 102 7.54 -3.41 9.11
N GLY A 103 7.75 -2.10 9.27
CA GLY A 103 7.59 -1.10 8.22
C GLY A 103 8.51 -1.34 7.01
N VAL A 104 9.72 -1.86 7.21
CA VAL A 104 10.63 -2.24 6.12
C VAL A 104 9.98 -3.31 5.26
N MET A 105 9.50 -4.38 5.88
CA MET A 105 8.90 -5.52 5.17
C MET A 105 7.64 -5.12 4.40
N ILE A 106 6.80 -4.27 4.99
CA ILE A 106 5.58 -3.75 4.37
C ILE A 106 5.94 -2.89 3.15
N THR A 107 6.90 -1.97 3.30
CA THR A 107 7.35 -1.09 2.22
C THR A 107 7.97 -1.88 1.07
N MET A 108 8.83 -2.86 1.38
CA MET A 108 9.48 -3.71 0.40
C MET A 108 8.49 -4.59 -0.39
N ALA A 109 7.30 -4.84 0.14
CA ALA A 109 6.26 -5.62 -0.53
C ALA A 109 5.39 -4.83 -1.51
N ALA A 110 5.40 -3.49 -1.44
CA ALA A 110 4.53 -2.61 -2.23
C ALA A 110 4.71 -2.80 -3.74
N ASP A 111 3.69 -2.51 -4.54
CA ASP A 111 3.87 -2.36 -5.99
C ASP A 111 4.73 -1.13 -6.28
N VAL A 112 4.48 -0.04 -5.55
CA VAL A 112 5.34 1.16 -5.54
C VAL A 112 5.66 1.55 -4.10
N ALA A 113 6.95 1.70 -3.79
CA ALA A 113 7.43 2.22 -2.52
C ALA A 113 7.88 3.67 -2.70
N ALA A 114 7.37 4.57 -1.88
CA ALA A 114 7.70 5.98 -1.90
C ALA A 114 8.04 6.48 -0.50
N MET A 115 8.85 7.53 -0.42
CA MET A 115 9.21 8.18 0.84
C MET A 115 9.11 9.70 0.71
N ALA A 116 8.70 10.37 1.77
CA ALA A 116 8.74 11.83 1.85
C ALA A 116 10.14 12.34 2.23
N PRO A 117 10.53 13.56 1.82
CA PRO A 117 11.77 14.18 2.30
C PRO A 117 11.85 14.20 3.84
N GLY A 118 13.01 13.80 4.38
CA GLY A 118 13.24 13.79 5.83
C GLY A 118 12.65 12.57 6.54
N THR A 119 12.39 11.47 5.82
CA THR A 119 11.97 10.19 6.39
C THR A 119 13.10 9.17 6.38
N ASN A 120 12.94 8.07 7.11
CA ASN A 120 13.92 6.98 7.14
C ASN A 120 13.27 5.60 7.10
N ILE A 121 14.02 4.61 6.63
CA ILE A 121 13.63 3.20 6.55
C ILE A 121 14.79 2.31 7.00
N GLY A 122 14.49 1.27 7.79
CA GLY A 122 15.52 0.34 8.28
C GLY A 122 15.24 -0.23 9.67
N ALA A 123 16.31 -0.54 10.41
CA ALA A 123 16.27 -1.09 11.76
C ALA A 123 15.31 -2.30 11.87
N ALA A 124 15.55 -3.32 11.05
CA ALA A 124 14.67 -4.48 10.89
C ALA A 124 15.10 -5.74 11.63
N HIS A 125 16.00 -5.61 12.59
CA HIS A 125 16.42 -6.73 13.41
C HIS A 125 15.26 -7.23 14.29
N PRO A 126 15.01 -8.55 14.32
CA PRO A 126 13.93 -9.11 15.13
C PRO A 126 14.31 -9.06 16.61
N VAL A 127 13.37 -8.60 17.43
CA VAL A 127 13.47 -8.61 18.89
C VAL A 127 12.34 -9.43 19.50
N GLY A 128 12.59 -9.99 20.68
CA GLY A 128 11.63 -10.73 21.46
C GLY A 128 10.60 -9.83 22.14
N ALA A 129 9.69 -10.47 22.89
CA ALA A 129 8.64 -9.76 23.61
C ALA A 129 9.22 -8.73 24.59
N GLY A 130 8.64 -7.52 24.58
CA GLY A 130 9.12 -6.40 25.39
C GLY A 130 10.43 -5.78 24.90
N GLY A 131 10.83 -6.02 23.64
CA GLY A 131 12.06 -5.46 23.06
C GLY A 131 13.34 -6.11 23.57
N LYS A 132 13.25 -7.30 24.18
CA LYS A 132 14.40 -8.05 24.65
C LYS A 132 15.07 -8.77 23.49
N ASP A 133 16.38 -8.92 23.57
CA ASP A 133 17.12 -9.73 22.60
C ASP A 133 16.61 -11.18 22.60
N ILE A 134 16.63 -11.78 21.41
CA ILE A 134 16.35 -13.21 21.25
C ILE A 134 17.66 -13.96 21.46
N ASP A 135 17.68 -14.96 22.34
CA ASP A 135 18.91 -15.65 22.68
C ASP A 135 19.33 -16.73 21.67
N GLY A 136 20.64 -16.80 21.40
CA GLY A 136 21.33 -17.93 20.79
C GLY A 136 20.74 -18.45 19.48
N LYS A 137 20.61 -19.79 19.36
CA LYS A 137 20.15 -20.48 18.15
C LYS A 137 18.71 -20.11 17.72
N MET A 138 17.89 -19.58 18.63
CA MET A 138 16.53 -19.14 18.28
C MET A 138 16.59 -17.85 17.46
N SER A 139 17.48 -16.93 17.83
CA SER A 139 17.71 -15.68 17.09
C SER A 139 18.16 -15.96 15.66
N GLU A 140 19.17 -16.83 15.49
CA GLU A 140 19.67 -17.20 14.16
C GLU A 140 18.57 -17.78 13.26
N LYS A 141 17.70 -18.63 13.81
CA LYS A 141 16.57 -19.21 13.07
C LYS A 141 15.57 -18.13 12.63
N VAL A 142 15.19 -17.23 13.53
CA VAL A 142 14.24 -16.14 13.24
C VAL A 142 14.82 -15.18 12.20
N ILE A 143 16.09 -14.79 12.36
CA ILE A 143 16.81 -13.93 11.42
C ILE A 143 16.88 -14.60 10.04
N ASN A 144 17.29 -15.87 9.96
CA ASN A 144 17.45 -16.55 8.68
C ASN A 144 16.11 -16.73 7.95
N ASP A 145 15.04 -17.05 8.67
CA ASP A 145 13.69 -17.13 8.10
C ASP A 145 13.21 -15.77 7.58
N MET A 146 13.37 -14.71 8.38
CA MET A 146 12.99 -13.36 7.99
C MET A 146 13.80 -12.84 6.80
N VAL A 147 15.11 -13.10 6.76
CA VAL A 147 15.98 -12.76 5.62
C VAL A 147 15.54 -13.50 4.36
N ALA A 148 15.25 -14.80 4.44
CA ALA A 148 14.80 -15.57 3.28
C ALA A 148 13.48 -15.00 2.71
N GLN A 149 12.53 -14.68 3.59
CA GLN A 149 11.27 -14.04 3.18
C GLN A 149 11.53 -12.65 2.57
N ALA A 150 12.32 -11.80 3.23
CA ALA A 150 12.59 -10.44 2.80
C ALA A 150 13.27 -10.38 1.43
N LYS A 151 14.27 -11.24 1.20
CA LYS A 151 14.97 -11.34 -0.08
C LYS A 151 14.03 -11.79 -1.20
N SER A 152 13.20 -12.81 -0.95
CA SER A 152 12.23 -13.28 -1.93
C SER A 152 11.21 -12.18 -2.31
N VAL A 153 10.75 -11.39 -1.34
CA VAL A 153 9.88 -10.24 -1.59
C VAL A 153 10.60 -9.15 -2.37
N ALA A 154 11.82 -8.77 -1.96
CA ALA A 154 12.62 -7.76 -2.61
C ALA A 154 12.91 -8.13 -4.08
N GLU A 155 13.34 -9.37 -4.34
CA GLU A 155 13.60 -9.87 -5.69
C GLU A 155 12.34 -9.88 -6.55
N LYS A 156 11.19 -10.33 -6.00
CA LYS A 156 9.90 -10.28 -6.72
C LYS A 156 9.54 -8.85 -7.13
N ARG A 157 9.88 -7.86 -6.30
CA ARG A 157 9.62 -6.44 -6.54
C ARG A 157 10.76 -5.70 -7.23
N GLY A 158 11.86 -6.37 -7.56
CA GLY A 158 13.03 -5.75 -8.20
C GLY A 158 13.77 -4.76 -7.29
N ARG A 159 13.66 -4.90 -5.97
CA ARG A 159 14.31 -4.05 -4.95
C ARG A 159 15.59 -4.67 -4.40
N ASN A 160 16.40 -3.86 -3.72
CA ASN A 160 17.71 -4.26 -3.20
C ASN A 160 17.63 -5.35 -2.10
N ALA A 161 17.77 -6.61 -2.53
CA ALA A 161 17.75 -7.77 -1.66
C ALA A 161 18.96 -7.85 -0.71
N LYS A 162 20.09 -7.23 -1.05
CA LYS A 162 21.25 -7.18 -0.15
C LYS A 162 20.99 -6.22 1.00
N TRP A 163 20.53 -5.01 0.69
CA TRP A 163 20.23 -4.02 1.71
C TRP A 163 19.17 -4.51 2.70
N VAL A 164 18.09 -5.17 2.24
CA VAL A 164 17.06 -5.66 3.16
C VAL A 164 17.60 -6.77 4.08
N GLU A 165 18.54 -7.59 3.60
CA GLU A 165 19.25 -8.54 4.44
C GLU A 165 20.08 -7.82 5.52
N ASP A 166 20.78 -6.75 5.15
CA ASP A 166 21.58 -5.96 6.08
C ASP A 166 20.70 -5.20 7.08
N ALA A 167 19.53 -4.71 6.67
CA ALA A 167 18.56 -4.08 7.55
C ALA A 167 18.09 -5.04 8.66
N ILE A 168 18.00 -6.34 8.35
CA ILE A 168 17.61 -7.39 9.29
C ILE A 168 18.80 -7.86 10.14
N ARG A 169 19.95 -8.13 9.52
CA ARG A 169 21.12 -8.70 10.22
C ARG A 169 21.88 -7.66 11.04
N GLU A 170 22.00 -6.46 10.50
CA GLU A 170 22.90 -5.41 10.99
C GLU A 170 22.15 -4.16 11.48
N SER A 171 20.81 -4.14 11.38
CA SER A 171 19.97 -3.01 11.78
C SER A 171 20.28 -1.70 11.04
N VAL A 172 20.81 -1.76 9.81
CA VAL A 172 21.07 -0.54 9.04
C VAL A 172 19.78 0.22 8.74
N SER A 173 19.91 1.54 8.65
CA SER A 173 18.85 2.46 8.27
C SER A 173 19.39 3.49 7.30
N VAL A 174 18.54 3.95 6.39
CA VAL A 174 18.88 4.92 5.36
C VAL A 174 17.82 6.01 5.26
N THR A 175 18.23 7.17 4.75
CA THR A 175 17.36 8.30 4.38
C THR A 175 16.57 8.01 3.11
N GLU A 176 15.56 8.83 2.79
CA GLU A 176 14.82 8.67 1.54
C GLU A 176 15.70 8.81 0.29
N THR A 177 16.72 9.68 0.34
CA THR A 177 17.64 9.92 -0.77
C THR A 177 18.55 8.70 -1.02
N GLU A 178 19.09 8.10 0.05
CA GLU A 178 19.86 6.86 -0.03
C GLU A 178 18.97 5.69 -0.46
N ALA A 179 17.76 5.60 0.08
CA ALA A 179 16.79 4.57 -0.28
C ALA A 179 16.47 4.57 -1.78
N LEU A 180 16.27 5.75 -2.38
CA LEU A 180 16.04 5.87 -3.82
C LEU A 180 17.30 5.46 -4.60
N LYS A 181 18.47 5.94 -4.20
CA LYS A 181 19.75 5.67 -4.86
C LYS A 181 20.11 4.18 -4.85
N GLU A 182 19.82 3.49 -3.76
CA GLU A 182 20.12 2.07 -3.56
C GLU A 182 19.01 1.14 -4.07
N ASN A 183 17.98 1.68 -4.76
CA ASN A 183 16.86 0.91 -5.29
C ASN A 183 16.10 0.12 -4.19
N ILE A 184 15.90 0.77 -3.05
CA ILE A 184 15.07 0.30 -1.93
C ILE A 184 13.64 0.81 -2.10
N ILE A 185 13.50 2.01 -2.65
CA ILE A 185 12.21 2.63 -3.00
C ILE A 185 12.23 3.12 -4.45
N ASP A 186 11.05 3.42 -4.98
CA ASP A 186 10.84 3.82 -6.37
C ASP A 186 10.81 5.34 -6.55
N LEU A 187 10.38 6.09 -5.53
CA LEU A 187 10.06 7.51 -5.62
C LEU A 187 10.32 8.26 -4.32
N VAL A 188 10.65 9.54 -4.45
CA VAL A 188 10.57 10.52 -3.35
C VAL A 188 9.52 11.56 -3.73
N ALA A 189 8.53 11.76 -2.86
CA ALA A 189 7.40 12.66 -3.10
C ALA A 189 7.13 13.56 -1.89
N GLN A 190 6.80 14.83 -2.11
CA GLN A 190 6.65 15.79 -1.01
C GLN A 190 5.41 15.52 -0.15
N ASP A 191 4.32 15.12 -0.80
CA ASP A 191 3.03 14.80 -0.18
C ASP A 191 2.23 13.85 -1.09
N ILE A 192 0.99 13.53 -0.70
CA ILE A 192 0.11 12.64 -1.47
C ILE A 192 -0.23 13.20 -2.86
N ASP A 193 -0.37 14.52 -3.00
CA ASP A 193 -0.74 15.13 -4.28
C ASP A 193 0.43 15.11 -5.27
N ASP A 194 1.65 15.35 -4.78
CA ASP A 194 2.87 15.15 -5.55
C ASP A 194 3.07 13.66 -5.91
N LEU A 195 2.85 12.75 -4.95
CA LEU A 195 2.93 11.31 -5.19
C LEU A 195 1.97 10.86 -6.30
N ILE A 196 0.70 11.27 -6.24
CA ILE A 196 -0.31 10.95 -7.27
C ILE A 196 0.12 11.47 -8.64
N LYS A 197 0.68 12.68 -8.72
CA LYS A 197 1.20 13.23 -9.99
C LYS A 197 2.35 12.40 -10.54
N GLN A 198 3.30 11.98 -9.70
CA GLN A 198 4.45 11.18 -10.11
C GLN A 198 4.09 9.72 -10.46
N LEU A 199 3.01 9.20 -9.87
CA LEU A 199 2.48 7.87 -10.17
C LEU A 199 1.68 7.82 -11.47
N ASN A 200 1.06 8.93 -11.88
CA ASN A 200 0.25 8.98 -13.09
C ASN A 200 1.08 8.59 -14.33
N GLY A 201 0.56 7.65 -15.13
CA GLY A 201 1.21 7.12 -16.31
C GLY A 201 2.29 6.05 -16.04
N ARG A 202 2.53 5.66 -14.78
CA ARG A 202 3.49 4.60 -14.44
C ARG A 202 2.95 3.23 -14.84
N GLU A 203 3.73 2.47 -15.60
CA GLU A 203 3.46 1.07 -15.89
C GLU A 203 3.89 0.18 -14.72
N LEU A 204 2.97 -0.66 -14.25
CA LEU A 204 3.19 -1.62 -13.19
C LEU A 204 3.08 -3.04 -13.73
N LYS A 205 4.08 -3.85 -13.36
CA LYS A 205 4.13 -5.27 -13.74
C LYS A 205 2.86 -5.98 -13.25
N ASP A 206 2.21 -6.69 -14.17
CA ASP A 206 0.98 -7.46 -13.92
C ASP A 206 -0.24 -6.63 -13.46
N LYS A 207 -0.16 -5.28 -13.56
CA LYS A 207 -1.21 -4.32 -13.14
C LYS A 207 -1.54 -3.25 -14.18
N GLY A 208 -0.74 -3.11 -15.23
CA GLY A 208 -0.97 -2.13 -16.28
C GLY A 208 -0.55 -0.72 -15.90
N VAL A 209 -1.05 0.28 -16.62
CA VAL A 209 -0.67 1.68 -16.43
C VAL A 209 -1.60 2.35 -15.43
N LEU A 210 -1.03 3.03 -14.43
CA LEU A 210 -1.78 3.84 -13.48
C LEU A 210 -2.34 5.08 -14.18
N ASN A 211 -3.66 5.17 -14.32
CA ASN A 211 -4.33 6.39 -14.75
C ASN A 211 -4.87 7.14 -13.52
N LEU A 212 -4.14 8.16 -13.08
CA LEU A 212 -4.50 8.95 -11.91
C LEU A 212 -4.94 10.38 -12.26
N GLU A 213 -5.39 10.60 -13.49
CA GLU A 213 -5.98 11.87 -13.89
C GLU A 213 -7.35 12.08 -13.24
N ASN A 214 -7.58 13.26 -12.67
CA ASN A 214 -8.83 13.67 -12.03
C ASN A 214 -9.35 12.69 -10.96
N VAL A 215 -8.43 12.02 -10.24
CA VAL A 215 -8.81 11.05 -9.22
C VAL A 215 -9.52 11.69 -8.04
N LYS A 216 -10.50 10.98 -7.51
CA LYS A 216 -11.11 11.29 -6.22
C LYS A 216 -10.39 10.53 -5.12
N LYS A 217 -9.84 11.28 -4.15
CA LYS A 217 -9.20 10.71 -2.96
C LYS A 217 -10.25 10.23 -1.96
N VAL A 218 -10.21 8.94 -1.61
CA VAL A 218 -11.09 8.31 -0.62
C VAL A 218 -10.27 7.92 0.60
N ILE A 219 -10.37 8.71 1.67
CA ILE A 219 -9.67 8.41 2.92
C ILE A 219 -10.49 7.38 3.69
N LEU A 220 -9.87 6.24 3.99
CA LEU A 220 -10.49 5.21 4.81
C LEU A 220 -10.33 5.55 6.29
N GLU A 221 -11.42 5.40 7.03
CA GLU A 221 -11.43 5.58 8.49
C GLU A 221 -11.41 4.23 9.20
N GLU A 222 -10.71 4.19 10.34
CA GLU A 222 -10.72 3.01 11.20
C GLU A 222 -12.12 2.76 11.77
N THR A 223 -12.61 1.53 11.62
CA THR A 223 -13.84 1.08 12.28
C THR A 223 -13.66 0.96 13.80
N LEU A 224 -14.76 0.93 14.56
CA LEU A 224 -14.72 0.69 16.01
C LEU A 224 -13.99 -0.61 16.37
N ARG A 225 -14.18 -1.68 15.57
CA ARG A 225 -13.49 -2.96 15.76
C ARG A 225 -11.98 -2.80 15.64
N ASN A 226 -11.51 -2.06 14.63
CA ASN A 226 -10.08 -1.83 14.42
C ASN A 226 -9.48 -1.07 15.59
N LYS A 227 -10.18 -0.01 16.05
CA LYS A 227 -9.79 0.78 17.22
C LYS A 227 -9.70 -0.09 18.49
N ILE A 228 -10.69 -0.95 18.75
CA ILE A 228 -10.67 -1.87 19.90
C ILE A 228 -9.49 -2.84 19.81
N LEU A 229 -9.32 -3.52 18.66
CA LEU A 229 -8.22 -4.48 18.47
C LEU A 229 -6.84 -3.82 18.65
N LYS A 230 -6.69 -2.59 18.19
CA LYS A 230 -5.48 -1.81 18.33
C LYS A 230 -5.19 -1.47 19.80
N THR A 231 -6.19 -1.01 20.55
CA THR A 231 -6.05 -0.67 21.97
C THR A 231 -5.68 -1.87 22.82
N ILE A 232 -6.35 -3.02 22.66
CA ILE A 232 -6.06 -4.23 23.46
C ILE A 232 -4.70 -4.86 23.11
N SER A 233 -4.16 -4.56 21.94
CA SER A 233 -2.91 -5.14 21.45
C SER A 233 -1.73 -4.18 21.59
N ASN A 234 -1.94 -2.98 22.16
CA ASN A 234 -0.88 -2.01 22.32
C ASN A 234 -0.04 -2.37 23.56
N PRO A 235 1.25 -2.74 23.40
CA PRO A 235 2.11 -3.13 24.51
C PRO A 235 2.41 -1.99 25.49
N ASN A 236 2.06 -0.74 25.16
CA ASN A 236 2.16 0.40 26.07
C ASN A 236 0.90 0.64 26.92
N ILE A 237 -0.20 -0.08 26.65
CA ILE A 237 -1.48 0.05 27.37
C ILE A 237 -1.82 -1.22 28.18
N ALA A 238 -1.31 -2.39 27.75
CA ALA A 238 -1.55 -3.70 28.39
C ALA A 238 -0.54 -4.05 29.49
#